data_AF-A0A371P9I7-F1
#
_entry.id   AF-A0A371P9I7-F1
#
_cell.length_a   1.000
_cell.length_b   1.000
_cell.length_c   1.000
_cell.angle_alpha   90.00
_cell.angle_beta   90.00
_cell.angle_gamma   90.00
#
_symmetry.space_group_name_H-M   'P 1'
#
loop_
_entity.id
_entity.type
_entity.pdbx_description
1 polymer ?
#
loop_
_entity_poly.entity_id
_entity_poly.type
_entity_poly.pdbx_seq_one_letter_code
_entity_poly.pdbx_strand_id
1 'polypeptide(L)'
;MAGKSVTHSESWWATQAPPHVLRCNGTYKSTGEQCRRVAEDGSIVCDQHGGAAGQVRRRAAERILFTADEAASKLVAWMNDPSVDTRERIKVAQDLLDRNGIVAAQVHKIMPVTEDPIEALFRTILDDPNALTDAEITEPLPAPTVEATDDYEDLIGRTPAQDEKPARRAEQPARSPRLPQAADQPSKDRSSTTPPKHIREGLARLP
;
A
#
# COMPACT_ATOMS: atom_id res chain seq x y z
N MET A 1 -10.67 -1.23 21.27
CA MET A 1 -10.05 -1.48 22.58
C MET A 1 -8.75 -0.67 22.63
N ALA A 2 -8.72 0.46 23.33
CA ALA A 2 -7.47 1.21 23.52
C ALA A 2 -6.56 0.36 24.41
N GLY A 3 -5.45 -0.14 23.86
CA GLY A 3 -4.50 -0.94 24.62
C GLY A 3 -4.00 -0.14 25.82
N LYS A 4 -4.02 -0.76 27.01
CA LYS A 4 -3.38 -0.16 28.19
C LYS A 4 -1.90 -0.01 27.87
N SER A 5 -1.42 1.21 27.64
CA SER A 5 0.00 1.46 27.41
C SER A 5 0.78 1.10 28.68
N VAL A 6 1.54 0.01 28.64
CA VAL A 6 2.38 -0.41 29.77
C VAL A 6 3.66 0.45 29.77
N THR A 7 4.01 0.99 30.94
CA THR A 7 5.27 1.70 31.15
C THR A 7 6.25 0.75 31.83
N HIS A 8 7.46 0.62 31.31
CA HIS A 8 8.50 -0.26 31.86
C HIS A 8 9.64 0.54 32.50
N SER A 9 10.42 -0.08 33.38
CA SER A 9 11.63 0.54 33.96
C SER A 9 12.77 0.61 32.95
N GLU A 10 13.76 1.48 33.17
CA GLU A 10 14.96 1.52 32.32
C GLU A 10 15.74 0.20 32.34
N SER A 11 15.81 -0.44 33.51
CA SER A 11 16.44 -1.76 33.64
C SER A 11 15.78 -2.82 32.76
N TRP A 12 14.44 -2.76 32.62
CA TRP A 12 13.69 -3.66 31.77
C TRP A 12 14.03 -3.45 30.29
N TRP A 13 14.08 -2.20 29.83
CA TRP A 13 14.47 -1.88 28.45
C TRP A 13 15.89 -2.32 28.11
N ALA A 14 16.81 -2.27 29.09
CA ALA A 14 18.19 -2.67 28.89
C ALA A 14 18.43 -4.20 28.90
N THR A 15 17.59 -4.98 29.57
CA THR A 15 17.90 -6.40 29.88
C THR A 15 16.81 -7.40 29.52
N GLN A 16 15.55 -6.97 29.47
CA GLN A 16 14.40 -7.87 29.38
C GLN A 16 13.49 -7.58 28.19
N ALA A 17 13.70 -6.49 27.46
CA ALA A 17 12.88 -6.14 26.31
C ALA A 17 13.06 -7.16 25.16
N PRO A 18 11.97 -7.79 24.68
CA PRO A 18 12.03 -8.62 23.49
C PRO A 18 12.42 -7.78 22.26
N PRO A 19 13.13 -8.35 21.27
CA PRO A 19 13.64 -7.60 20.12
C PRO A 19 12.55 -7.01 19.21
N HIS A 20 11.32 -7.53 19.28
CA HIS A 20 10.17 -7.04 18.51
C HIS A 20 9.38 -5.93 19.21
N VAL A 21 9.66 -5.65 20.49
CA VAL A 21 8.95 -4.63 21.26
C VAL A 21 9.72 -3.31 21.16
N LEU A 22 9.10 -2.32 20.51
CA LEU A 22 9.72 -1.01 20.31
C LEU A 22 9.40 -0.05 21.46
N ARG A 23 10.43 0.67 21.91
CA ARG A 23 10.27 1.79 22.85
C ARG A 23 9.78 3.03 22.12
N CYS A 24 8.90 3.80 22.75
CA CYS A 24 8.47 5.09 22.22
C CYS A 24 9.68 6.06 22.05
N ASN A 25 9.76 6.69 20.88
CA ASN A 25 10.79 7.69 20.55
C ASN A 25 10.46 9.12 21.05
N GLY A 26 9.30 9.31 21.68
CA GLY A 26 8.94 10.58 22.30
C GLY A 26 9.78 10.87 23.54
N THR A 27 9.87 12.13 23.94
CA THR A 27 10.55 12.56 25.16
C THR A 27 9.57 13.22 26.12
N TYR A 28 9.78 13.04 27.42
CA TYR A 28 8.99 13.72 28.44
C TYR A 28 9.28 15.21 28.43
N LYS A 29 8.24 16.05 28.37
CA LYS A 29 8.40 17.52 28.37
C LYS A 29 9.06 18.07 29.64
N SER A 30 8.86 17.40 30.78
CA SER A 30 9.37 17.85 32.08
C SER A 30 10.83 17.51 32.31
N THR A 31 11.26 16.29 31.97
CA THR A 31 12.62 15.80 32.26
C THR A 31 13.53 15.73 31.03
N GLY A 32 12.97 15.77 29.82
CA GLY A 32 13.72 15.55 28.57
C GLY A 32 14.13 14.10 28.32
N GLU A 33 13.88 13.19 29.27
CA GLU A 33 14.19 11.76 29.12
C GLU A 33 13.29 11.09 28.08
N GLN A 34 13.80 10.04 27.45
CA GLN A 34 13.01 9.24 26.50
C GLN A 34 11.82 8.56 27.20
N CYS A 35 10.67 8.56 26.52
CA CYS A 35 9.46 7.92 26.99
C CYS A 35 9.69 6.44 27.31
N ARG A 36 9.22 5.99 28.47
CA ARG A 36 9.39 4.60 28.94
C ARG A 36 8.25 3.66 28.53
N ARG A 37 7.33 4.15 27.70
CA ARG A 37 6.17 3.41 27.19
C ARG A 37 6.53 2.66 25.93
N VAL A 38 5.86 1.54 25.71
CA VAL A 38 5.90 0.80 24.47
C VAL A 38 5.26 1.63 23.35
N ALA A 39 5.82 1.58 22.14
CA ALA A 39 5.22 2.19 20.96
C ALA A 39 3.95 1.42 20.54
N GLU A 40 3.00 2.10 19.91
CA GLU A 40 1.84 1.40 19.31
C GLU A 40 2.32 0.49 18.17
N ASP A 41 1.60 -0.61 17.93
CA ASP A 41 1.95 -1.59 16.90
C ASP A 41 2.14 -0.94 15.53
N GLY A 42 3.27 -1.25 14.88
CA GLY A 42 3.65 -0.68 13.58
C GLY A 42 4.07 0.80 13.63
N SER A 43 4.11 1.43 14.81
CA SER A 43 4.54 2.82 15.00
C SER A 43 5.85 2.92 15.80
N ILE A 44 6.34 4.16 15.97
CA ILE A 44 7.55 4.46 16.77
C ILE A 44 7.22 5.27 18.04
N VAL A 45 5.94 5.52 18.32
CA VAL A 45 5.50 6.36 19.44
C VAL A 45 4.32 5.72 20.17
N CYS A 46 4.20 5.97 21.47
CA CYS A 46 3.05 5.52 22.26
C CYS A 46 1.81 6.38 21.98
N ASP A 47 0.65 5.92 22.45
CA ASP A 47 -0.60 6.67 22.53
C ASP A 47 -0.44 8.15 22.95
N GLN A 48 0.32 8.42 24.01
CA GLN A 48 0.51 9.79 24.55
C GLN A 48 1.38 10.68 23.67
N HIS A 49 2.30 10.08 22.91
CA HIS A 49 3.15 10.79 21.96
C HIS A 49 2.57 10.74 20.54
N GLY A 50 1.26 10.47 20.41
CA GLY A 50 0.53 10.56 19.16
C GLY A 50 0.46 9.27 18.34
N GLY A 51 0.85 8.12 18.90
CA GLY A 51 0.76 6.82 18.22
C GLY A 51 -0.67 6.46 17.81
N ALA A 52 -1.66 6.91 18.59
CA ALA A 52 -3.07 6.71 18.29
C ALA A 52 -3.63 7.64 17.20
N ALA A 53 -2.86 8.63 16.73
CA ALA A 53 -3.33 9.58 15.74
C ALA A 53 -3.52 8.93 14.35
N GLY A 54 -4.57 9.34 13.63
CA GLY A 54 -4.97 8.73 12.36
C GLY A 54 -3.84 8.71 11.32
N GLN A 55 -3.07 9.80 11.21
CA GLN A 55 -1.94 9.89 10.29
C GLN A 55 -0.79 8.92 10.66
N VAL A 56 -0.58 8.66 11.95
CA VAL A 56 0.47 7.74 12.41
C VAL A 56 0.04 6.30 12.13
N ARG A 57 -1.21 5.95 12.44
CA ARG A 57 -1.77 4.62 12.14
C ARG A 57 -1.80 4.33 10.65
N ARG A 58 -2.18 5.30 9.81
CA ARG A 58 -2.15 5.15 8.35
C ARG A 58 -0.73 4.86 7.87
N ARG A 59 0.26 5.62 8.33
CA ARG A 59 1.66 5.38 7.98
C ARG A 59 2.21 4.06 8.52
N ALA A 60 1.74 3.60 9.68
CA ALA A 60 2.06 2.28 10.22
C ALA A 60 1.51 1.17 9.31
N ALA A 61 0.26 1.29 8.88
CA ALA A 61 -0.36 0.37 7.94
C ALA A 61 0.38 0.34 6.58
N GLU A 62 0.76 1.50 6.04
CA GLU A 62 1.58 1.59 4.83
C GLU A 62 2.89 0.80 4.96
N ARG A 63 3.60 0.92 6.09
CA ARG A 63 4.83 0.13 6.33
C ARG A 63 4.57 -1.36 6.31
N ILE A 64 3.49 -1.81 6.95
CA ILE A 64 3.11 -3.23 6.96
C ILE A 64 2.84 -3.71 5.52
N LEU A 65 2.15 -2.90 4.72
CA LEU A 65 1.90 -3.21 3.31
C LEU A 65 3.20 -3.32 2.50
N PHE A 66 4.15 -2.41 2.70
CA PHE A 66 5.46 -2.48 2.03
C PHE A 66 6.28 -3.72 2.42
N THR A 67 5.99 -4.36 3.55
CA THR A 67 6.65 -5.63 3.95
C THR A 67 5.98 -6.88 3.36
N ALA A 68 4.91 -6.73 2.57
CA ALA A 68 4.20 -7.86 1.98
C ALA A 68 5.09 -8.75 1.10
N ASP A 69 5.98 -8.14 0.29
CA ASP A 69 6.89 -8.88 -0.58
C ASP A 69 7.91 -9.70 0.23
N GLU A 70 8.45 -9.12 1.32
CA GLU A 70 9.35 -9.83 2.22
C GLU A 70 8.64 -11.00 2.90
N ALA A 71 7.39 -10.80 3.33
CA ALA A 71 6.57 -11.86 3.91
C ALA A 71 6.32 -13.00 2.91
N ALA A 72 5.97 -12.67 1.65
CA ALA A 72 5.79 -13.65 0.59
C ALA A 72 7.07 -14.45 0.32
N SER A 73 8.23 -13.78 0.28
CA SER A 73 9.54 -14.43 0.13
C SER A 73 9.82 -15.42 1.27
N LYS A 74 9.52 -15.04 2.52
CA LYS A 74 9.68 -15.94 3.68
C LYS A 74 8.75 -17.15 3.62
N LEU A 75 7.52 -16.99 3.16
CA LEU A 75 6.59 -18.12 2.95
C LEU A 75 7.16 -19.12 1.94
N VAL A 76 7.69 -18.64 0.82
CA VAL A 76 8.34 -19.51 -0.18
C VAL A 76 9.57 -20.20 0.41
N ALA A 77 10.37 -19.50 1.23
CA ALA A 77 11.51 -20.11 1.92
C ALA A 77 11.08 -21.24 2.87
N TRP A 78 10.06 -21.01 3.71
CA TRP A 78 9.55 -22.02 4.65
C TRP A 78 8.93 -23.23 3.94
N MET A 79 8.26 -23.02 2.81
CA MET A 79 7.72 -24.11 2.00
C MET A 79 8.82 -25.06 1.51
N ASN A 80 10.02 -24.53 1.21
CA ASN A 80 11.16 -25.29 0.70
C ASN A 80 12.10 -25.82 1.80
N ASP A 81 11.94 -25.36 3.04
CA ASP A 81 12.80 -25.75 4.16
C ASP A 81 12.41 -27.15 4.69
N PRO A 82 13.31 -28.16 4.64
CA PRO A 82 13.01 -29.49 5.16
C PRO A 82 12.91 -29.56 6.68
N SER A 83 13.38 -28.53 7.42
CA SER A 83 13.30 -28.47 8.88
C SER A 83 11.92 -28.05 9.40
N VAL A 84 11.10 -27.41 8.55
CA VAL A 84 9.74 -26.99 8.89
C VAL A 84 8.80 -28.19 8.82
N ASP A 85 7.88 -28.29 9.78
CA ASP A 85 6.93 -29.40 9.83
C ASP A 85 6.11 -29.48 8.54
N THR A 86 5.85 -30.72 8.10
CA THR A 86 5.13 -30.94 6.83
C THR A 86 3.73 -30.35 6.84
N ARG A 87 3.04 -30.31 7.99
CA ARG A 87 1.72 -29.67 8.11
C ARG A 87 1.81 -28.17 7.91
N GLU A 88 2.84 -27.53 8.45
CA GLU A 88 3.07 -26.09 8.29
C GLU A 88 3.37 -25.74 6.84
N ARG A 89 4.18 -26.54 6.14
CA ARG A 89 4.47 -26.36 4.71
C ARG A 89 3.23 -26.48 3.84
N ILE A 90 2.36 -27.46 4.08
CA ILE A 90 1.08 -27.60 3.36
C ILE A 90 0.21 -26.36 3.57
N LYS A 91 0.13 -25.86 4.82
CA LYS A 91 -0.65 -24.66 5.12
C LYS A 91 -0.13 -23.42 4.41
N VAL A 92 1.20 -23.25 4.35
CA VAL A 92 1.83 -22.16 3.61
C VAL A 92 1.54 -22.27 2.12
N ALA A 93 1.64 -23.47 1.54
CA ALA A 93 1.30 -23.70 0.14
C ALA A 93 -0.18 -23.38 -0.15
N GLN A 94 -1.09 -23.76 0.75
CA GLN A 94 -2.51 -23.44 0.62
C GLN A 94 -2.76 -21.92 0.68
N ASP A 95 -2.16 -21.20 1.64
CA ASP A 95 -2.31 -19.73 1.74
C ASP A 95 -1.81 -19.02 0.48
N LEU A 96 -0.72 -19.51 -0.13
CA LEU A 96 -0.22 -18.98 -1.40
C LEU A 96 -1.20 -19.25 -2.55
N LEU A 97 -1.78 -20.44 -2.66
CA LEU A 97 -2.75 -20.78 -3.71
C LEU A 97 -4.05 -19.96 -3.57
N ASP A 98 -4.57 -19.84 -2.36
CA ASP A 98 -5.80 -19.08 -2.06
C ASP A 98 -5.64 -17.60 -2.44
N ARG A 99 -4.47 -17.00 -2.20
CA ARG A 99 -4.17 -15.60 -2.60
C ARG A 99 -4.05 -15.40 -4.11
N ASN A 100 -3.69 -16.44 -4.86
CA ASN A 100 -3.64 -16.39 -6.33
C ASN A 100 -5.02 -16.64 -6.95
N GLY A 101 -6.08 -16.75 -6.15
CA GLY A 101 -7.43 -17.05 -6.63
C GLY A 101 -7.58 -18.49 -7.11
N ILE A 102 -6.62 -19.36 -6.81
CA ILE A 102 -6.72 -20.81 -7.05
C ILE A 102 -7.48 -21.41 -5.89
N VAL A 103 -8.74 -21.01 -5.76
CA VAL A 103 -9.64 -21.50 -4.71
C VAL A 103 -10.38 -22.73 -5.23
N ALA A 104 -10.65 -23.69 -4.35
CA ALA A 104 -11.54 -24.79 -4.67
C ALA A 104 -12.91 -24.25 -5.17
N ALA A 105 -13.49 -24.93 -6.16
CA ALA A 105 -14.70 -24.48 -6.85
C ALA A 105 -15.79 -24.01 -5.86
N GLN A 106 -16.31 -22.79 -6.07
CA GLN A 106 -17.38 -22.25 -5.24
C GLN A 106 -18.66 -23.07 -5.41
N VAL A 107 -19.10 -23.73 -4.34
CA VAL A 107 -20.39 -24.42 -4.30
C VAL A 107 -21.49 -23.38 -4.08
N HIS A 108 -22.13 -22.95 -5.16
CA HIS A 108 -23.35 -22.16 -5.07
C HIS A 108 -24.48 -23.07 -4.56
N LYS A 109 -24.95 -22.79 -3.35
CA LYS A 109 -26.13 -23.46 -2.79
C LYS A 109 -27.35 -22.89 -3.49
N ILE A 110 -27.76 -23.53 -4.58
CA ILE A 110 -29.04 -23.25 -5.23
C ILE A 110 -30.10 -23.82 -4.29
N MET A 111 -30.69 -22.95 -3.48
CA MET A 111 -31.88 -23.30 -2.73
C MET A 111 -33.04 -23.38 -3.71
N PRO A 112 -33.88 -24.44 -3.68
CA PRO A 112 -35.10 -24.45 -4.45
C PRO A 112 -36.03 -23.37 -3.88
N VAL A 113 -36.11 -22.22 -4.57
CA VAL A 113 -37.15 -21.25 -4.31
C VAL A 113 -38.43 -21.86 -4.89
N THR A 114 -39.51 -21.85 -4.10
CA THR A 114 -40.80 -22.46 -4.48
C THR A 114 -41.45 -21.79 -5.67
N GLU A 115 -41.05 -20.55 -6.00
CA GLU A 115 -41.42 -19.83 -7.20
C GLU A 115 -40.14 -19.24 -7.80
N ASP A 116 -39.90 -19.47 -9.08
CA ASP A 116 -38.80 -18.83 -9.78
C ASP A 116 -39.07 -17.32 -9.80
N PRO A 117 -38.18 -16.46 -9.25
CA PRO A 117 -38.38 -15.01 -9.28
C PRO A 117 -38.58 -14.47 -10.69
N ILE A 118 -38.01 -15.14 -11.71
CA ILE A 118 -38.24 -14.80 -13.11
C ILE A 118 -39.67 -15.15 -13.52
N GLU A 119 -40.21 -16.29 -13.10
CA GLU A 119 -41.60 -16.66 -13.38
C GLU A 119 -42.60 -15.72 -12.69
N ALA A 120 -42.33 -15.31 -11.44
CA ALA A 120 -43.13 -14.32 -10.74
C ALA A 120 -43.11 -12.95 -11.44
N LEU A 121 -41.94 -12.52 -11.94
CA LEU A 121 -41.81 -11.31 -12.75
C LEU A 121 -42.62 -11.40 -14.03
N PHE A 122 -42.50 -12.51 -14.78
CA PHE A 122 -43.27 -12.71 -16.01
C PHE A 122 -44.76 -12.76 -15.77
N ARG A 123 -45.23 -13.40 -14.69
CA ARG A 123 -46.65 -13.36 -14.33
C ARG A 123 -47.11 -11.94 -14.06
N THR A 124 -46.33 -11.17 -13.32
CA THR A 124 -46.66 -9.76 -13.02
C THR A 124 -46.74 -8.91 -14.29
N ILE A 125 -45.80 -9.09 -15.23
CA ILE A 125 -45.80 -8.37 -16.52
C ILE A 125 -46.97 -8.83 -17.40
N LEU A 126 -47.30 -10.12 -17.42
CA LEU A 126 -48.37 -10.65 -18.27
C LEU A 126 -49.77 -10.41 -17.73
N ASP A 127 -49.91 -10.28 -16.40
CA ASP A 127 -51.17 -9.94 -15.74
C ASP A 127 -51.54 -8.45 -15.87
N ASP A 128 -50.57 -7.59 -16.21
CA ASP A 128 -50.85 -6.18 -16.54
C ASP A 128 -51.23 -6.06 -18.03
N PRO A 129 -52.51 -5.76 -18.36
CA PRO A 129 -52.97 -5.65 -19.74
C PRO A 129 -52.31 -4.51 -20.53
N ASN A 130 -51.63 -3.59 -19.86
CA ASN A 130 -50.92 -2.47 -20.48
C ASN A 130 -49.39 -2.64 -20.45
N ALA A 131 -48.84 -3.70 -19.86
CA ALA A 131 -47.39 -3.87 -19.77
C ALA A 131 -46.74 -4.32 -21.09
N LEU A 132 -47.54 -4.87 -22.02
CA LEU A 132 -47.10 -5.23 -23.37
C LEU A 132 -47.58 -4.27 -24.46
N THR A 133 -48.39 -3.27 -24.12
CA THR A 133 -48.69 -2.21 -25.08
C THR A 133 -47.47 -1.35 -25.22
N ASP A 134 -47.03 -1.10 -26.45
CA ASP A 134 -46.00 -0.12 -26.76
C ASP A 134 -46.37 1.16 -26.02
N ALA A 135 -45.59 1.52 -24.99
CA ALA A 135 -45.76 2.80 -24.33
C ALA A 135 -45.66 3.84 -25.45
N GLU A 136 -46.80 4.42 -25.80
CA GLU A 136 -46.89 5.46 -26.81
C GLU A 136 -45.95 6.55 -26.30
N ILE A 137 -44.75 6.66 -26.89
CA ILE A 137 -43.78 7.71 -26.59
C ILE A 137 -44.45 8.99 -27.10
N THR A 138 -45.36 9.55 -26.29
CA THR A 138 -46.22 10.66 -26.69
C THR A 138 -45.45 11.97 -26.67
N GLU A 139 -44.26 11.97 -26.07
CA GLU A 139 -43.31 13.07 -26.17
C GLU A 139 -41.94 12.51 -26.57
N PRO A 140 -41.29 13.08 -27.60
CA PRO A 140 -39.89 12.76 -27.85
C PRO A 140 -39.14 13.02 -26.56
N LEU A 141 -38.48 11.99 -26.03
CA LEU A 141 -37.56 12.14 -24.91
C LEU A 141 -36.70 13.38 -25.19
N PRO A 142 -36.59 14.34 -24.27
CA PRO A 142 -35.72 15.47 -24.47
C PRO A 142 -34.35 14.89 -24.84
N ALA A 143 -33.84 15.29 -26.00
CA ALA A 143 -32.53 14.85 -26.45
C ALA A 143 -31.59 15.02 -25.26
N PRO A 144 -30.84 13.98 -24.87
CA PRO A 144 -29.95 14.09 -23.73
C PRO A 144 -29.08 15.32 -23.97
N THR A 145 -29.23 16.32 -23.11
CA THR A 145 -28.29 17.43 -23.05
C THR A 145 -27.03 16.83 -22.46
N VAL A 146 -26.25 16.20 -23.32
CA VAL A 146 -24.84 15.99 -23.09
C VAL A 146 -24.24 17.38 -23.04
N GLU A 147 -24.20 17.96 -21.83
CA GLU A 147 -23.15 18.91 -21.54
C GLU A 147 -21.85 18.15 -21.79
N ALA A 148 -21.17 18.51 -22.87
CA ALA A 148 -19.84 18.03 -23.16
C ALA A 148 -18.93 18.52 -22.04
N THR A 149 -18.90 17.80 -20.92
CA THR A 149 -17.73 17.79 -20.07
C THR A 149 -16.67 17.06 -20.87
N ASP A 150 -15.63 17.78 -21.28
CA ASP A 150 -14.51 17.34 -22.12
C ASP A 150 -13.65 16.21 -21.50
N ASP A 151 -14.19 15.43 -20.56
CA ASP A 151 -13.43 14.50 -19.72
C ASP A 151 -13.64 13.01 -20.08
N TYR A 152 -14.21 12.70 -21.25
CA TYR A 152 -14.40 11.30 -21.66
C TYR A 152 -13.11 10.63 -22.16
N GLU A 153 -12.12 11.41 -22.63
CA GLU A 153 -10.81 10.86 -23.06
C GLU A 153 -9.90 10.46 -21.88
N ASP A 154 -10.13 10.99 -20.67
CA ASP A 154 -9.33 10.64 -19.49
C ASP A 154 -9.83 9.36 -18.80
N LEU A 155 -11.10 8.97 -19.00
CA LEU A 155 -11.70 7.76 -18.44
C LEU A 155 -11.42 6.50 -19.27
N ILE A 156 -11.30 6.63 -20.59
CA ILE A 156 -10.89 5.54 -21.46
C ILE A 156 -9.40 5.70 -21.71
N GLY A 157 -8.61 5.23 -20.75
CA GLY A 157 -7.15 5.26 -20.79
C GLY A 157 -6.63 4.97 -22.19
N ARG A 158 -5.94 5.97 -22.76
CA ARG A 158 -5.22 5.96 -24.03
C ARG A 158 -4.70 4.56 -24.36
N THR A 159 -5.37 3.86 -25.26
CA THR A 159 -4.85 2.60 -25.82
C THR A 159 -3.52 2.93 -26.52
N PRO A 160 -2.39 2.29 -26.17
CA PRO A 160 -1.15 2.47 -26.92
C PRO A 160 -1.32 1.79 -28.28
N ALA A 161 -1.78 2.55 -29.27
CA ALA A 161 -1.73 2.15 -30.67
C ALA A 161 -0.27 2.17 -31.14
N GLN A 162 0.30 0.98 -31.22
CA GLN A 162 1.18 0.51 -32.30
C GLN A 162 2.12 1.54 -32.94
N ASP A 163 3.29 1.71 -32.33
CA ASP A 163 4.51 2.12 -33.04
C ASP A 163 5.33 0.85 -33.37
N GLU A 164 4.88 0.10 -34.39
CA GLU A 164 5.73 -0.91 -35.00
C GLU A 164 6.77 -0.24 -35.90
N LYS A 165 7.98 -0.07 -35.39
CA LYS A 165 9.19 0.07 -36.23
C LYS A 165 9.92 -1.27 -36.29
N PRO A 166 10.23 -1.81 -37.48
CA PRO A 166 10.97 -3.06 -37.59
C PRO A 166 12.41 -2.85 -37.11
N ALA A 167 12.76 -3.51 -36.01
CA ALA A 167 14.11 -3.55 -35.49
C ALA A 167 15.02 -4.32 -36.47
N ARG A 168 15.87 -3.58 -37.18
CA ARG A 168 17.04 -4.17 -37.84
C ARG A 168 17.98 -4.69 -36.77
N ARG A 169 18.20 -6.00 -36.81
CA ARG A 169 19.26 -6.74 -36.12
C ARG A 169 20.62 -6.10 -36.38
N ALA A 170 21.25 -5.61 -35.31
CA ALA A 170 22.68 -5.35 -35.25
C ALA A 170 23.20 -5.99 -33.96
N GLU A 171 23.92 -7.09 -34.13
CA GLU A 171 24.70 -7.75 -33.07
C GLU A 171 25.80 -6.79 -32.59
N GLN A 172 25.85 -6.50 -31.28
CA GLN A 172 27.05 -6.00 -30.63
C GLN A 172 27.27 -6.68 -29.27
N PRO A 173 28.52 -7.03 -28.92
CA PRO A 173 28.85 -8.01 -27.89
C PRO A 173 28.78 -7.47 -26.46
N ALA A 174 28.59 -8.41 -25.54
CA ALA A 174 28.44 -8.22 -24.09
C ALA A 174 29.56 -7.37 -23.48
N ARG A 175 29.17 -6.31 -22.76
CA ARG A 175 30.03 -5.53 -21.87
C ARG A 175 29.70 -5.93 -20.43
N SER A 176 30.68 -6.47 -19.73
CA SER A 176 30.57 -7.01 -18.37
C SER A 176 30.05 -5.99 -17.34
N PRO A 177 29.39 -6.44 -16.25
CA PRO A 177 28.87 -5.54 -15.22
C PRO A 177 30.00 -5.00 -14.33
N ARG A 178 30.05 -3.68 -14.14
CA ARG A 178 30.88 -3.01 -13.13
C ARG A 178 30.14 -3.02 -11.78
N LEU A 179 30.85 -3.40 -10.72
CA LEU A 179 30.43 -3.30 -9.32
C LEU A 179 30.09 -1.85 -8.91
N PRO A 180 29.16 -1.64 -7.96
CA PRO A 180 28.82 -0.32 -7.45
C PRO A 180 29.93 0.20 -6.51
N GLN A 181 30.44 1.39 -6.79
CA GLN A 181 31.28 2.15 -5.84
C GLN A 181 30.40 3.07 -4.98
N ALA A 182 30.84 3.20 -3.72
CA ALA A 182 30.20 3.90 -2.62
C ALA A 182 29.79 5.36 -2.95
N ALA A 183 28.61 5.72 -2.46
CA ALA A 183 28.11 7.09 -2.44
C ALA A 183 28.76 7.86 -1.29
N ASP A 184 29.45 8.95 -1.63
CA ASP A 184 29.66 10.07 -0.71
C ASP A 184 29.78 11.35 -1.55
N GLN A 185 28.67 12.05 -1.74
CA GLN A 185 28.67 13.47 -2.10
C GLN A 185 27.52 14.20 -1.42
N PRO A 186 27.80 15.19 -0.54
CA PRO A 186 26.80 16.06 0.05
C PRO A 186 26.28 17.09 -0.97
N SER A 187 24.99 17.38 -0.84
CA SER A 187 24.21 18.30 -1.65
C SER A 187 24.76 19.74 -1.65
N LYS A 188 24.87 20.31 -2.85
CA LYS A 188 25.11 21.72 -3.12
C LYS A 188 23.92 22.61 -2.73
N ASP A 189 24.28 23.70 -2.07
CA ASP A 189 23.79 25.07 -2.27
C ASP A 189 22.36 25.44 -1.81
N ARG A 190 22.29 25.93 -0.56
CA ARG A 190 21.58 27.18 -0.28
C ARG A 190 22.61 28.30 -0.21
N SER A 191 22.44 29.27 -1.10
CA SER A 191 23.21 30.49 -1.26
C SER A 191 23.39 31.26 0.05
N SER A 192 24.63 31.41 0.52
CA SER A 192 25.01 32.52 1.37
C SER A 192 26.15 33.27 0.71
N THR A 193 25.87 34.48 0.24
CA THR A 193 26.79 35.38 -0.49
C THR A 193 27.88 35.99 0.41
N THR A 194 28.20 35.37 1.54
CA THR A 194 29.19 35.88 2.49
C THR A 194 30.45 35.03 2.44
N PRO A 195 31.61 35.60 2.07
CA PRO A 195 32.87 34.87 2.10
C PRO A 195 33.22 34.44 3.55
N PRO A 196 33.78 33.23 3.74
CA PRO A 196 34.18 32.72 5.04
C PRO A 196 35.10 33.68 5.83
N LYS A 197 34.99 33.65 7.15
CA LYS A 197 35.62 34.60 8.08
C LYS A 197 37.15 34.76 7.88
N HIS A 198 37.86 33.67 7.60
CA HIS A 198 39.32 33.69 7.41
C HIS A 198 39.75 34.46 6.14
N ILE A 199 38.93 34.47 5.08
CA ILE A 199 39.21 35.23 3.85
C ILE A 199 39.03 36.73 4.11
N ARG A 200 38.01 37.09 4.90
CA ARG A 200 37.75 38.48 5.30
C ARG A 200 38.86 39.03 6.18
N GLU A 201 39.37 38.23 7.11
CA GLU A 201 40.48 38.59 7.98
C GLU A 201 41.81 38.71 7.22
N GLY A 202 42.01 37.91 6.17
CA GLY A 202 43.17 38.00 5.28
C GLY A 202 43.17 39.28 4.44
N LEU A 203 42.03 39.67 3.88
CA LEU A 203 41.89 40.89 3.08
C LEU A 203 42.06 42.18 3.92
N ALA A 204 41.65 42.16 5.18
CA ALA A 204 41.80 43.29 6.10
C ALA A 204 43.25 43.50 6.61
N ARG A 205 44.18 42.58 6.31
CA ARG A 205 45.59 42.65 6.70
C ARG A 205 46.54 43.04 5.57
N LEU A 206 46.01 43.33 4.38
CA LEU A 206 46.81 43.86 3.27
C LEU A 206 46.96 45.39 3.46
N PRO A 207 48.18 45.94 3.37
CA PRO A 207 48.46 47.36 3.56
C PRO A 207 47.90 48.25 2.43
#